data_AF-A0AAU6XX43-F1
#
_entry.id   AF-A0AAU6XX43-F1
#
_cell.length_a   1.000
_cell.length_b   1.000
_cell.length_c   1.000
_cell.angle_alpha   90.00
_cell.angle_beta   90.00
_cell.angle_gamma   90.00
#
_symmetry.space_group_name_H-M   'P 1'
#
loop_
_entity.id
_entity.type
_entity.pdbx_description
1 polymer ?
#
loop_
_entity_poly.entity_id
_entity_poly.type
_entity_poly.pdbx_seq_one_letter_code
_entity_poly.pdbx_strand_id
1 'polypeptide(L)'
;MFNFFKGNSDERPTDVKGVRHALLQFVKQELQKAEGGEGSNIKGLCLYINGNANDQHMYETAVYAEDQEQFRAEIQKIADDYDLSLPANWTLDVYFDEEIPAEAIKAQNVDAAFFIKTNKHFIKQTATAYLVVLSGDTGQQTYEISSTAGKINIGRDKKAQADDGFFRTNHIAFPSDSSNQSNKYVSRQHAHIEWDNDRAHFIIYADEGGVPPRNKVKILIESTEELVKLHSTEIGHPLNEGDQIIIGESAVLQFSYKPSNNG
;
A
#
# COMPACT_ATOMS: atom_id res chain seq x y z
N MET A 1 31.89 -40.89 18.81
CA MET A 1 31.56 -39.47 18.55
C MET A 1 30.07 -39.42 18.25
N PHE A 2 29.32 -38.66 19.04
CA PHE A 2 27.87 -38.75 19.17
C PHE A 2 27.13 -38.29 17.90
N ASN A 3 26.33 -39.18 17.31
CA ASN A 3 25.29 -38.86 16.35
C ASN A 3 23.96 -38.75 17.11
N PHE A 4 23.56 -37.54 17.46
CA PHE A 4 22.15 -37.21 17.74
C PHE A 4 21.61 -36.46 16.51
N PHE A 5 20.30 -36.51 16.29
CA PHE A 5 19.57 -36.02 15.11
C PHE A 5 19.38 -37.03 13.97
N LYS A 6 18.63 -38.09 14.28
CA LYS A 6 17.51 -38.53 13.43
C LYS A 6 16.22 -38.33 14.22
N GLY A 7 15.61 -37.15 14.09
CA GLY A 7 14.23 -36.93 14.52
C GLY A 7 13.33 -37.04 13.28
N ASN A 8 12.26 -37.82 13.38
CA ASN A 8 11.23 -37.93 12.34
C ASN A 8 10.75 -36.53 11.92
N SER A 9 10.77 -36.24 10.64
CA SER A 9 10.47 -34.92 10.06
C SER A 9 8.98 -34.57 9.98
N ASP A 10 8.09 -35.37 10.55
CA ASP A 10 6.62 -35.25 10.36
C ASP A 10 5.83 -35.04 11.67
N GLU A 11 6.48 -34.94 12.83
CA GLU A 11 5.76 -34.67 14.08
C GLU A 11 5.68 -33.16 14.37
N ARG A 12 4.45 -32.66 14.60
CA ARG A 12 4.22 -31.27 15.00
C ARG A 12 4.92 -30.99 16.34
N PRO A 13 5.69 -29.90 16.46
CA PRO A 13 6.35 -29.55 17.71
C PRO A 13 5.32 -29.22 18.79
N THR A 14 5.58 -29.66 20.03
CA THR A 14 4.69 -29.48 21.19
C THR A 14 5.26 -28.54 22.25
N ASP A 15 6.40 -27.90 21.97
CA ASP A 15 7.06 -26.96 22.89
C ASP A 15 7.58 -25.72 22.15
N VAL A 16 7.82 -24.65 22.91
CA VAL A 16 8.27 -23.34 22.40
C VAL A 16 9.55 -23.43 21.57
N LYS A 17 10.52 -24.25 21.98
CA LYS A 17 11.80 -24.36 21.27
C LYS A 17 11.63 -25.10 19.95
N GLY A 18 10.82 -26.15 19.95
CA GLY A 18 10.45 -26.90 18.76
C GLY A 18 9.70 -26.03 17.76
N VAL A 19 8.71 -25.25 18.22
CA VAL A 19 7.97 -24.30 17.38
C VAL A 19 8.89 -23.25 16.79
N ARG A 20 9.72 -22.60 17.63
CA ARG A 20 10.69 -21.60 17.15
C ARG A 20 11.63 -22.19 16.09
N HIS A 21 12.19 -23.38 16.37
CA HIS A 21 13.06 -24.05 15.42
C HIS A 21 12.35 -24.35 14.10
N ALA A 22 11.12 -24.86 14.15
CA ALA A 22 10.33 -25.16 12.96
C ALA A 22 10.01 -23.89 12.15
N LEU A 23 9.63 -22.79 12.81
CA LEU A 23 9.40 -21.49 12.16
C LEU A 23 10.66 -20.96 11.48
N LEU A 24 11.81 -21.00 12.16
CA LEU A 24 13.08 -20.55 11.57
C LEU A 24 13.52 -21.43 10.41
N GLN A 25 13.34 -22.76 10.49
CA GLN A 25 13.61 -23.64 9.35
C GLN A 25 12.68 -23.35 8.18
N PHE A 26 11.41 -23.06 8.45
CA PHE A 26 10.45 -22.68 7.42
C PHE A 26 10.84 -21.35 6.75
N VAL A 27 11.08 -20.29 7.52
CA VAL A 27 11.55 -18.99 7.01
C VAL A 27 12.82 -19.15 6.20
N LYS A 28 13.79 -19.91 6.71
CA LYS A 28 15.02 -20.24 6.00
C LYS A 28 14.74 -20.87 4.64
N GLN A 29 13.94 -21.93 4.58
CA GLN A 29 13.65 -22.63 3.32
C GLN A 29 13.04 -21.70 2.27
N GLU A 30 12.18 -20.78 2.70
CA GLU A 30 11.58 -19.79 1.80
C GLU A 30 12.58 -18.72 1.37
N LEU A 31 13.42 -18.22 2.28
CA LEU A 31 14.46 -17.25 1.97
C LEU A 31 15.55 -17.81 1.04
N GLN A 32 15.90 -19.08 1.16
CA GLN A 32 16.88 -19.74 0.28
C GLN A 32 16.42 -19.79 -1.19
N LYS A 33 15.11 -19.72 -1.45
CA LYS A 33 14.61 -19.63 -2.83
C LYS A 33 14.95 -18.30 -3.50
N ALA A 34 15.32 -17.28 -2.72
CA ALA A 34 15.79 -15.99 -3.21
C ALA A 34 17.34 -15.90 -3.30
N GLU A 35 18.06 -17.03 -3.14
CA GLU A 35 19.51 -17.12 -3.38
C GLU A 35 19.85 -16.73 -4.84
N GLY A 36 20.89 -15.90 -5.04
CA GLY A 36 21.30 -15.40 -6.36
C GLY A 36 21.24 -13.87 -6.54
N GLY A 37 21.09 -13.10 -5.46
CA GLY A 37 21.14 -11.63 -5.45
C GLY A 37 19.78 -10.93 -5.34
N GLU A 38 18.69 -11.70 -5.25
CA GLU A 38 17.34 -11.15 -5.12
C GLU A 38 17.01 -10.67 -3.69
N GLY A 39 17.75 -11.14 -2.68
CA GLY A 39 17.55 -10.74 -1.29
C GLY A 39 17.73 -9.23 -1.04
N SER A 40 18.54 -8.55 -1.84
CA SER A 40 18.68 -7.08 -1.83
C SER A 40 17.38 -6.32 -2.18
N ASN A 41 16.41 -6.99 -2.80
CA ASN A 41 15.10 -6.42 -3.15
C ASN A 41 14.01 -6.72 -2.11
N ILE A 42 14.33 -7.44 -1.03
CA ILE A 42 13.40 -7.75 0.05
C ILE A 42 13.27 -6.51 0.93
N LYS A 43 12.06 -5.97 0.99
CA LYS A 43 11.70 -4.82 1.85
C LYS A 43 11.20 -5.28 3.23
N GLY A 44 10.57 -6.45 3.30
CA GLY A 44 10.08 -6.97 4.56
C GLY A 44 9.64 -8.42 4.48
N LEU A 45 9.47 -9.03 5.64
CA LEU A 45 9.07 -10.41 5.83
C LEU A 45 7.81 -10.43 6.69
N CYS A 46 6.79 -11.17 6.27
CA CYS A 46 5.54 -11.29 7.01
C CYS A 46 5.31 -12.74 7.42
N LEU A 47 5.13 -12.97 8.71
CA LEU A 47 4.80 -14.27 9.28
C LEU A 47 3.39 -14.22 9.87
N TYR A 48 2.48 -14.97 9.29
CA TYR A 48 1.11 -15.13 9.78
C TYR A 48 1.05 -16.40 10.63
N ILE A 49 0.49 -16.33 11.82
CA ILE A 49 0.35 -17.45 12.74
C ILE A 49 -1.12 -17.59 13.11
N ASN A 50 -1.74 -18.68 12.63
CA ASN A 50 -3.15 -18.98 12.87
C ASN A 50 -3.23 -20.35 13.56
N GLY A 51 -2.75 -20.40 14.80
CA GLY A 51 -2.84 -21.57 15.66
C GLY A 51 -4.22 -21.67 16.33
N ASN A 52 -4.47 -22.77 17.03
CA ASN A 52 -5.60 -22.83 17.95
C ASN A 52 -5.32 -21.93 19.18
N ALA A 53 -6.39 -21.47 19.84
CA ALA A 53 -6.27 -20.58 21.01
C ALA A 53 -5.47 -21.19 22.19
N ASN A 54 -5.36 -22.52 22.27
CA ASN A 54 -4.61 -23.18 23.34
C ASN A 54 -3.09 -23.10 23.11
N ASP A 55 -2.64 -22.97 21.86
CA ASP A 55 -1.24 -22.95 21.46
C ASP A 55 -0.72 -21.52 21.22
N GLN A 56 -1.59 -20.51 21.22
CA GLN A 56 -1.24 -19.12 20.91
C GLN A 56 -0.06 -18.60 21.73
N HIS A 57 -0.08 -18.79 23.06
CA HIS A 57 0.99 -18.34 23.95
C HIS A 57 2.34 -19.00 23.63
N MET A 58 2.31 -20.26 23.15
CA MET A 58 3.51 -20.98 22.73
C MET A 58 4.12 -20.32 21.48
N TYR A 59 3.29 -19.96 20.50
CA TYR A 59 3.73 -19.26 19.30
C TYR A 59 4.23 -17.85 19.59
N GLU A 60 3.51 -17.08 20.41
CA GLU A 60 3.92 -15.74 20.88
C GLU A 60 5.32 -15.80 21.52
N THR A 61 5.55 -16.77 22.40
CA THR A 61 6.85 -16.97 23.04
C THR A 61 7.91 -17.44 22.05
N ALA A 62 7.56 -18.27 21.06
CA ALA A 62 8.48 -18.76 20.06
C ALA A 62 9.02 -17.64 19.16
N VAL A 63 8.19 -16.64 18.83
CA VAL A 63 8.57 -15.49 17.99
C VAL A 63 8.93 -14.24 18.78
N TYR A 64 9.05 -14.34 20.11
CA TYR A 64 9.33 -13.21 21.00
C TYR A 64 8.36 -12.04 20.78
N ALA A 65 7.04 -12.28 20.84
CA ALA A 65 6.03 -11.27 20.51
C ALA A 65 6.16 -9.95 21.29
N GLU A 66 6.70 -9.97 22.51
CA GLU A 66 6.97 -8.77 23.33
C GLU A 66 8.28 -8.06 22.95
N ASP A 67 9.21 -8.72 22.26
CA ASP A 67 10.50 -8.20 21.81
C ASP A 67 10.91 -8.83 20.47
N GLN A 68 10.20 -8.42 19.43
CA GLN A 68 10.29 -9.01 18.09
C GLN A 68 11.68 -8.86 17.44
N GLU A 69 12.50 -7.91 17.92
CA GLU A 69 13.87 -7.74 17.45
C GLU A 69 14.74 -8.98 17.71
N GLN A 70 14.44 -9.79 18.74
CA GLN A 70 15.15 -11.04 18.98
C GLN A 70 14.90 -12.06 17.85
N PHE A 71 13.64 -12.24 17.45
CA PHE A 71 13.31 -13.14 16.34
C PHE A 71 13.85 -12.62 15.01
N ARG A 72 13.75 -11.30 14.80
CA ARG A 72 14.31 -10.62 13.63
C ARG A 72 15.82 -10.84 13.52
N ALA A 73 16.56 -10.74 14.62
CA ALA A 73 18.00 -11.00 14.65
C ALA A 73 18.35 -12.46 14.34
N GLU A 74 17.54 -13.42 14.79
CA GLU A 74 17.72 -14.84 14.43
C GLU A 74 17.52 -15.06 12.92
N ILE A 75 16.54 -14.39 12.30
CA ILE A 75 16.32 -14.42 10.84
C ILE A 75 17.45 -13.73 10.09
N GLN A 76 17.93 -12.57 10.57
CA GLN A 76 19.08 -11.88 9.97
C GLN A 76 20.30 -12.80 9.94
N LYS A 77 20.58 -13.50 11.04
CA LYS A 77 21.69 -14.45 11.12
C LYS A 77 21.57 -15.57 10.08
N ILE A 78 20.36 -16.10 9.87
CA ILE A 78 20.11 -17.07 8.80
C ILE A 78 20.45 -16.44 7.44
N ALA A 79 19.97 -15.23 7.17
CA ALA A 79 20.25 -14.58 5.90
C ALA A 79 21.75 -14.33 5.66
N ASP A 80 22.49 -13.98 6.71
CA ASP A 80 23.95 -13.79 6.66
C ASP A 80 24.69 -15.11 6.43
N ASP A 81 24.27 -16.19 7.11
CA ASP A 81 24.85 -17.55 6.97
C ASP A 81 24.67 -18.11 5.53
N TYR A 82 23.69 -17.59 4.78
CA TYR A 82 23.37 -17.97 3.39
C TYR A 82 23.69 -16.88 2.35
N ASP A 83 24.39 -15.81 2.73
CA ASP A 83 24.79 -14.70 1.85
C ASP A 83 23.63 -14.06 1.04
N LEU A 84 22.44 -13.97 1.66
CA LEU A 84 21.23 -13.47 0.99
C LEU A 84 21.24 -11.94 0.79
N SER A 85 22.13 -11.21 1.48
CA SER A 85 22.28 -9.75 1.36
C SER A 85 20.98 -8.97 1.62
N LEU A 86 20.29 -9.24 2.74
CA LEU A 86 19.10 -8.46 3.13
C LEU A 86 19.46 -6.97 3.36
N PRO A 87 18.62 -6.01 2.92
CA PRO A 87 18.86 -4.58 3.14
C PRO A 87 18.81 -4.19 4.63
N ALA A 88 19.68 -3.32 5.11
CA ALA A 88 19.75 -2.96 6.54
C ALA A 88 18.42 -2.49 7.18
N ASN A 89 17.49 -1.97 6.37
CA ASN A 89 16.19 -1.44 6.79
C ASN A 89 15.01 -2.39 6.52
N TRP A 90 15.24 -3.68 6.28
CA TRP A 90 14.15 -4.64 6.13
C TRP A 90 13.35 -4.80 7.43
N THR A 91 12.03 -5.01 7.30
CA THR A 91 11.10 -5.14 8.43
C THR A 91 10.59 -6.58 8.61
N LEU A 92 10.30 -6.97 9.85
CA LEU A 92 9.60 -8.21 10.16
C LEU A 92 8.22 -7.85 10.75
N ASP A 93 7.15 -8.32 10.11
CA ASP A 93 5.80 -8.23 10.64
C ASP A 93 5.33 -9.63 11.05
N VAL A 94 4.78 -9.78 12.26
CA VAL A 94 4.19 -11.05 12.72
C VAL A 94 2.74 -10.78 13.07
N TYR A 95 1.83 -11.52 12.43
CA TYR A 95 0.39 -11.37 12.56
C TYR A 95 -0.20 -12.61 13.20
N PHE A 96 -1.06 -12.42 14.21
CA PHE A 96 -1.79 -13.50 14.87
C PHE A 96 -3.28 -13.38 14.54
N ASP A 97 -3.90 -14.50 14.20
CA ASP A 97 -5.34 -14.59 13.89
C ASP A 97 -5.82 -13.66 12.77
N GLU A 98 -4.92 -13.24 11.89
CA GLU A 98 -5.25 -12.45 10.70
C GLU A 98 -5.53 -13.33 9.48
N GLU A 99 -6.23 -12.77 8.49
CA GLU A 99 -6.47 -13.45 7.22
C GLU A 99 -5.15 -13.65 6.47
N ILE A 100 -4.83 -14.91 6.15
CA ILE A 100 -3.62 -15.26 5.41
C ILE A 100 -3.79 -14.87 3.93
N PRO A 101 -2.93 -14.01 3.37
CA PRO A 101 -2.98 -13.66 1.95
C PRO A 101 -2.87 -14.89 1.06
N ALA A 102 -3.53 -14.88 -0.10
CA ALA A 102 -3.47 -16.00 -1.04
C ALA A 102 -2.05 -16.26 -1.57
N GLU A 103 -1.22 -15.22 -1.59
CA GLU A 103 0.17 -15.25 -2.02
C GLU A 103 1.13 -15.76 -0.93
N ALA A 104 0.69 -15.89 0.32
CA ALA A 104 1.52 -16.41 1.40
C ALA A 104 1.66 -17.93 1.32
N ILE A 105 2.87 -18.41 1.58
CA ILE A 105 3.21 -19.84 1.54
C ILE A 105 2.90 -20.42 2.92
N LYS A 106 2.14 -21.51 2.98
CA LYS A 106 1.78 -22.17 4.25
C LYS A 106 2.83 -23.19 4.66
N ALA A 107 3.21 -23.20 5.92
CA ALA A 107 4.06 -24.22 6.50
C ALA A 107 3.30 -25.55 6.60
N GLN A 108 4.03 -26.67 6.50
CA GLN A 108 3.42 -28.01 6.58
C GLN A 108 3.24 -28.47 8.04
N ASN A 109 4.21 -28.14 8.90
CA ASN A 109 4.35 -28.75 10.24
C ASN A 109 4.09 -27.78 11.40
N VAL A 110 3.74 -26.53 11.10
CA VAL A 110 3.34 -25.50 12.07
C VAL A 110 2.20 -24.68 11.48
N ASP A 111 1.38 -24.08 12.32
CA ASP A 111 0.20 -23.31 11.90
C ASP A 111 0.60 -21.88 11.54
N ALA A 112 1.48 -21.75 10.55
CA ALA A 112 2.02 -20.49 10.08
C ALA A 112 2.06 -20.39 8.55
N ALA A 113 2.05 -19.17 8.04
CA ALA A 113 2.28 -18.85 6.65
C ALA A 113 3.29 -17.69 6.53
N PHE A 114 4.06 -17.68 5.45
CA PHE A 114 5.15 -16.74 5.24
C PHE A 114 5.02 -16.04 3.90
N PHE A 115 5.28 -14.74 3.90
CA PHE A 115 5.25 -13.91 2.71
C PHE A 115 6.46 -12.97 2.69
N ILE A 116 7.16 -12.94 1.56
CA ILE A 116 8.33 -12.07 1.35
C ILE A 116 7.87 -10.84 0.57
N LYS A 117 7.89 -9.67 1.21
CA LYS A 117 7.61 -8.38 0.57
C LYS A 117 8.83 -7.95 -0.25
N THR A 118 8.67 -7.88 -1.56
CA THR A 118 9.63 -7.29 -2.52
C THR A 118 8.95 -6.19 -3.34
N ASN A 119 9.72 -5.44 -4.12
CA ASN A 119 9.16 -4.47 -5.07
C ASN A 119 8.14 -5.07 -6.07
N LYS A 120 8.24 -6.38 -6.36
CA LYS A 120 7.37 -7.07 -7.33
C LYS A 120 6.31 -7.94 -6.68
N HIS A 121 6.56 -8.42 -5.46
CA HIS A 121 5.67 -9.27 -4.67
C HIS A 121 5.39 -8.58 -3.35
N PHE A 122 4.30 -7.83 -3.29
CA PHE A 122 3.80 -7.21 -2.07
C PHE A 122 2.31 -7.55 -1.93
N ILE A 123 1.80 -7.55 -0.70
CA ILE A 123 0.37 -7.74 -0.47
C ILE A 123 -0.32 -6.47 -0.95
N LYS A 124 -1.14 -6.60 -2.00
CA LYS A 124 -1.93 -5.49 -2.53
C LYS A 124 -2.94 -5.08 -1.48
N GLN A 125 -2.67 -3.98 -0.80
CA GLN A 125 -3.65 -3.37 0.07
C GLN A 125 -4.77 -2.82 -0.80
N THR A 126 -6.01 -3.14 -0.45
CA THR A 126 -7.18 -2.66 -1.18
C THR A 126 -7.94 -1.65 -0.35
N ALA A 127 -8.23 -0.50 -0.93
CA ALA A 127 -9.14 0.48 -0.39
C ALA A 127 -10.15 0.94 -1.45
N THR A 128 -11.30 1.40 -0.97
CA THR A 128 -12.29 2.17 -1.72
C THR A 128 -12.42 3.54 -1.06
N ALA A 129 -12.49 4.58 -1.86
CA ALA A 129 -12.72 5.95 -1.43
C ALA A 129 -13.71 6.65 -2.36
N TYR A 130 -14.07 7.87 -1.99
CA TYR A 130 -15.10 8.66 -2.64
C TYR A 130 -14.58 10.09 -2.79
N LEU A 131 -14.87 10.67 -3.95
CA LEU A 131 -14.63 12.07 -4.24
C LEU A 131 -15.97 12.78 -4.41
N VAL A 132 -16.25 13.75 -3.55
CA VAL A 132 -17.49 14.53 -3.55
C VAL A 132 -17.22 15.90 -4.14
N VAL A 133 -18.02 16.32 -5.11
CA VAL A 133 -17.86 17.62 -5.77
C VAL A 133 -18.49 18.71 -4.90
N LEU A 134 -17.68 19.50 -4.20
CA LEU A 134 -18.18 20.61 -3.37
C LEU A 134 -18.40 21.89 -4.19
N SER A 135 -17.59 22.09 -5.23
CA SER A 135 -17.67 23.26 -6.11
C SER A 135 -17.18 22.92 -7.52
N GLY A 136 -17.81 23.55 -8.51
CA GLY A 136 -17.67 23.21 -9.92
C GLY A 136 -18.83 22.36 -10.39
N ASP A 137 -18.83 22.07 -11.68
CA ASP A 137 -19.84 21.23 -12.30
C ASP A 137 -19.14 20.04 -12.96
N THR A 138 -19.60 18.85 -12.59
CA THR A 138 -19.16 17.60 -13.21
C THR A 138 -20.41 16.75 -13.45
N GLY A 139 -20.30 15.73 -14.29
CA GLY A 139 -21.46 14.89 -14.61
C GLY A 139 -22.04 14.11 -13.41
N GLN A 140 -21.35 14.05 -12.26
CA GLN A 140 -21.79 13.33 -11.06
C GLN A 140 -21.42 14.08 -9.78
N GLN A 141 -22.23 13.98 -8.74
CA GLN A 141 -21.94 14.62 -7.45
C GLN A 141 -20.83 13.88 -6.67
N THR A 142 -20.78 12.56 -6.79
CA THR A 142 -19.85 11.69 -6.07
C THR A 142 -19.26 10.65 -7.02
N TYR A 143 -17.96 10.41 -6.90
CA TYR A 143 -17.22 9.40 -7.65
C TYR A 143 -16.62 8.37 -6.70
N GLU A 144 -16.97 7.10 -6.87
CA GLU A 144 -16.28 6.01 -6.19
C GLU A 144 -14.96 5.70 -6.90
N ILE A 145 -13.90 5.56 -6.11
CA ILE A 145 -12.57 5.20 -6.59
C ILE A 145 -12.06 3.99 -5.82
N SER A 146 -11.33 3.11 -6.50
CA SER A 146 -10.75 1.93 -5.87
C SER A 146 -9.24 1.87 -6.13
N SER A 147 -8.54 1.29 -5.16
CA SER A 147 -7.11 0.93 -5.24
C SER A 147 -6.73 0.09 -6.48
N THR A 148 -7.71 -0.55 -7.12
CA THR A 148 -7.54 -1.38 -8.31
C THR A 148 -7.87 -0.66 -9.62
N ALA A 149 -8.46 0.53 -9.56
CA ALA A 149 -8.89 1.29 -10.74
C ALA A 149 -7.72 1.89 -11.55
N GLY A 150 -6.50 1.84 -11.00
CA GLY A 150 -5.32 2.47 -11.60
C GLY A 150 -5.39 3.99 -11.53
N LYS A 151 -4.91 4.66 -12.57
CA LYS A 151 -4.79 6.13 -12.63
C LYS A 151 -6.12 6.81 -12.94
N ILE A 152 -6.57 7.67 -12.03
CA ILE A 152 -7.85 8.38 -12.11
C ILE A 152 -7.60 9.84 -12.50
N ASN A 153 -7.63 10.09 -13.80
CA ASN A 153 -7.46 11.40 -14.41
C ASN A 153 -8.59 12.41 -14.08
N ILE A 154 -8.18 13.64 -13.77
CA ILE A 154 -9.04 14.80 -13.48
C ILE A 154 -8.67 15.95 -14.42
N GLY A 155 -9.67 16.53 -15.07
CA GLY A 155 -9.43 17.66 -15.98
C GLY A 155 -10.67 18.19 -16.66
N ARG A 156 -10.45 19.15 -17.55
CA ARG A 156 -11.51 19.77 -18.34
C ARG A 156 -11.84 18.91 -19.55
N ASP A 157 -13.15 18.72 -19.78
CA ASP A 157 -13.74 17.83 -20.78
C ASP A 157 -13.39 16.35 -20.60
N LYS A 158 -14.31 15.45 -20.97
CA LYS A 158 -14.14 13.99 -20.79
C LYS A 158 -13.05 13.41 -21.71
N LYS A 159 -12.99 13.89 -22.94
CA LYS A 159 -11.92 13.57 -23.90
C LYS A 159 -11.20 14.85 -24.24
N ALA A 160 -9.99 15.00 -23.73
CA ALA A 160 -9.20 16.20 -23.93
C ALA A 160 -7.98 15.88 -24.79
N GLN A 161 -7.71 16.72 -25.79
CA GLN A 161 -6.48 16.62 -26.58
C GLN A 161 -5.34 17.30 -25.80
N ALA A 162 -4.31 16.50 -25.52
CA ALA A 162 -3.06 16.94 -24.92
C ALA A 162 -2.20 17.73 -25.92
N ASP A 163 -1.18 18.42 -25.41
CA ASP A 163 -0.29 19.28 -26.21
C ASP A 163 0.55 18.47 -27.21
N ASP A 164 0.73 17.17 -26.96
CA ASP A 164 1.38 16.19 -27.83
C ASP A 164 0.46 15.64 -28.95
N GLY A 165 -0.80 16.07 -28.99
CA GLY A 165 -1.80 15.65 -29.96
C GLY A 165 -2.57 14.38 -29.59
N PHE A 166 -2.19 13.66 -28.54
CA PHE A 166 -2.90 12.47 -28.08
C PHE A 166 -4.15 12.84 -27.28
N PHE A 167 -5.14 11.96 -27.29
CA PHE A 167 -6.35 12.13 -26.49
C PHE A 167 -6.20 11.46 -25.14
N ARG A 168 -6.45 12.23 -24.08
CA ARG A 168 -6.58 11.74 -22.71
C ARG A 168 -8.05 11.63 -22.33
N THR A 169 -8.39 10.59 -21.59
CA THR A 169 -9.71 10.46 -20.95
C THR A 169 -9.63 10.94 -19.50
N ASN A 170 -10.43 11.94 -19.16
CA ASN A 170 -10.65 12.38 -17.78
C ASN A 170 -11.82 11.58 -17.20
N HIS A 171 -11.57 10.89 -16.09
CA HIS A 171 -12.60 10.13 -15.37
C HIS A 171 -13.50 11.07 -14.58
N ILE A 172 -12.90 12.10 -13.98
CA ILE A 172 -13.60 13.22 -13.35
C ILE A 172 -13.41 14.42 -14.27
N ALA A 173 -14.45 14.72 -15.04
CA ALA A 173 -14.41 15.74 -16.07
C ALA A 173 -15.23 16.96 -15.66
N PHE A 174 -14.62 18.13 -15.74
CA PHE A 174 -15.27 19.42 -15.64
C PHE A 174 -15.62 19.90 -17.05
N PRO A 175 -16.89 19.86 -17.49
CA PRO A 175 -17.25 20.22 -18.87
C PRO A 175 -16.96 21.70 -19.15
N SER A 176 -16.37 22.00 -20.30
CA SER A 176 -16.05 23.37 -20.72
C SER A 176 -17.29 24.19 -21.13
N ASP A 177 -18.39 23.53 -21.46
CA ASP A 177 -19.68 24.10 -21.80
C ASP A 177 -20.58 24.35 -20.57
N SER A 178 -20.11 23.99 -19.38
CA SER A 178 -20.82 24.31 -18.13
C SER A 178 -20.92 25.82 -17.91
N SER A 179 -22.06 26.26 -17.36
CA SER A 179 -22.25 27.64 -16.89
C SER A 179 -21.43 27.95 -15.63
N ASN A 180 -20.92 26.95 -14.92
CA ASN A 180 -20.13 27.14 -13.72
C ASN A 180 -18.75 27.72 -14.05
N GLN A 181 -18.45 28.92 -13.54
CA GLN A 181 -17.20 29.60 -13.85
C GLN A 181 -15.96 28.85 -13.35
N SER A 182 -16.09 28.04 -12.29
CA SER A 182 -14.98 27.25 -11.75
C SER A 182 -14.36 26.32 -12.80
N ASN A 183 -15.18 25.77 -13.70
CA ASN A 183 -14.73 24.84 -14.74
C ASN A 183 -13.78 25.49 -15.75
N LYS A 184 -13.84 26.82 -15.94
CA LYS A 184 -12.99 27.54 -16.89
C LYS A 184 -11.52 27.51 -16.50
N TYR A 185 -11.24 27.41 -15.20
CA TYR A 185 -9.90 27.38 -14.63
C TYR A 185 -9.36 25.94 -14.51
N VAL A 186 -10.15 24.94 -14.84
CA VAL A 186 -9.68 23.56 -14.91
C VAL A 186 -8.94 23.36 -16.23
N SER A 187 -7.76 22.76 -16.13
CA SER A 187 -6.92 22.45 -17.28
C SER A 187 -7.38 21.13 -17.90
N ARG A 188 -7.15 20.94 -19.20
CA ARG A 188 -7.44 19.66 -19.90
C ARG A 188 -6.79 18.46 -19.22
N GLN A 189 -5.59 18.68 -18.67
CA GLN A 189 -4.78 17.71 -17.95
C GLN A 189 -4.37 18.33 -16.62
N HIS A 190 -5.22 18.24 -15.59
CA HIS A 190 -5.02 19.03 -14.39
C HIS A 190 -4.39 18.23 -13.26
N ALA A 191 -4.92 17.04 -12.99
CA ALA A 191 -4.43 16.20 -11.91
C ALA A 191 -4.77 14.73 -12.16
N HIS A 192 -4.20 13.86 -11.35
CA HIS A 192 -4.67 12.48 -11.26
C HIS A 192 -4.48 11.93 -9.85
N ILE A 193 -5.31 10.95 -9.51
CA ILE A 193 -5.18 10.18 -8.28
C ILE A 193 -4.76 8.75 -8.62
N GLU A 194 -3.86 8.19 -7.83
CA GLU A 194 -3.49 6.78 -7.89
C GLU A 194 -3.32 6.22 -6.48
N TRP A 195 -3.39 4.89 -6.38
CA TRP A 195 -3.17 4.18 -5.13
C TRP A 195 -1.70 3.82 -4.98
N ASP A 196 -1.09 4.27 -3.88
CA ASP A 196 0.25 3.87 -3.48
C ASP A 196 0.13 2.68 -2.53
N ASN A 197 0.59 1.51 -3.00
CA ASN A 197 0.55 0.27 -2.22
C ASN A 197 1.59 0.24 -1.09
N ASP A 198 2.70 0.96 -1.22
CA ASP A 198 3.74 1.02 -0.19
C ASP A 198 3.20 1.83 1.02
N ARG A 199 2.43 2.88 0.75
CA ARG A 199 1.87 3.79 1.76
C ARG A 199 0.43 3.48 2.16
N ALA A 200 -0.26 2.63 1.40
CA ALA A 200 -1.68 2.34 1.57
C ALA A 200 -2.56 3.58 1.56
N HIS A 201 -2.30 4.51 0.64
CA HIS A 201 -3.04 5.76 0.52
C HIS A 201 -3.37 6.07 -0.94
N PHE A 202 -4.48 6.77 -1.15
CA PHE A 202 -4.69 7.48 -2.40
C PHE A 202 -3.81 8.73 -2.42
N ILE A 203 -3.04 8.88 -3.49
CA ILE A 203 -2.11 9.99 -3.67
C ILE A 203 -2.63 10.87 -4.82
N ILE A 204 -2.76 12.18 -4.57
CA ILE A 204 -3.06 13.18 -5.60
C ILE A 204 -1.76 13.72 -6.19
N TYR A 205 -1.68 13.76 -7.52
CA TYR A 205 -0.59 14.35 -8.27
C TYR A 205 -1.12 15.49 -9.14
N ALA A 206 -0.35 16.56 -9.24
CA ALA A 206 -0.58 17.58 -10.26
C ALA A 206 -0.05 17.08 -11.61
N ASP A 207 -0.79 17.34 -12.68
CA ASP A 207 -0.28 17.13 -14.05
C ASP A 207 0.25 18.44 -14.63
N GLU A 208 0.74 18.40 -15.87
CA GLU A 208 1.24 19.57 -16.63
C GLU A 208 0.34 20.81 -16.56
N GLY A 209 -0.98 20.64 -16.47
CA GLY A 209 -1.93 21.75 -16.36
C GLY A 209 -2.24 22.18 -14.92
N GLY A 210 -1.81 21.41 -13.93
CA GLY A 210 -2.03 21.58 -12.49
C GLY A 210 -0.83 22.11 -11.71
N VAL A 211 0.30 22.38 -12.37
CA VAL A 211 1.53 22.93 -11.77
C VAL A 211 1.79 24.37 -12.23
N PRO A 212 2.57 25.18 -11.48
CA PRO A 212 2.97 26.52 -11.92
C PRO A 212 3.70 26.49 -13.28
N PRO A 213 3.55 27.53 -14.13
CA PRO A 213 2.85 28.80 -13.92
C PRO A 213 1.33 28.73 -14.19
N ARG A 214 0.78 27.54 -14.47
CA ARG A 214 -0.64 27.35 -14.76
C ARG A 214 -1.48 27.29 -13.48
N ASN A 215 -2.74 26.90 -13.64
CA ASN A 215 -3.72 26.79 -12.55
C ASN A 215 -3.32 25.63 -11.63
N LYS A 216 -3.10 25.91 -10.35
CA LYS A 216 -2.43 24.97 -9.44
C LYS A 216 -3.42 24.01 -8.77
N VAL A 217 -2.98 22.78 -8.52
CA VAL A 217 -3.62 21.89 -7.53
C VAL A 217 -3.20 22.34 -6.12
N LYS A 218 -4.19 22.46 -5.24
CA LYS A 218 -3.97 22.74 -3.82
C LYS A 218 -4.78 21.75 -2.99
N ILE A 219 -4.28 21.43 -1.80
CA ILE A 219 -4.95 20.56 -0.84
C ILE A 219 -5.13 21.35 0.44
N LEU A 220 -6.38 21.52 0.88
CA LEU A 220 -6.69 22.00 2.23
C LEU A 220 -6.80 20.79 3.15
N ILE A 221 -5.91 20.71 4.12
CA ILE A 221 -5.85 19.60 5.09
C ILE A 221 -6.96 19.80 6.12
N GLU A 222 -7.86 18.82 6.26
CA GLU A 222 -9.03 18.97 7.15
C GLU A 222 -8.63 19.13 8.63
N SER A 223 -7.58 18.43 9.06
CA SER A 223 -7.17 18.42 10.48
C SER A 223 -6.44 19.68 10.94
N THR A 224 -5.80 20.41 10.02
CA THR A 224 -4.93 21.56 10.33
C THR A 224 -5.35 22.86 9.66
N GLU A 225 -6.27 22.80 8.70
CA GLU A 225 -6.62 23.91 7.77
C GLU A 225 -5.43 24.44 6.97
N GLU A 226 -4.33 23.68 6.90
CA GLU A 226 -3.14 24.06 6.12
C GLU A 226 -3.41 23.88 4.63
N LEU A 227 -2.94 24.85 3.82
CA LEU A 227 -3.04 24.81 2.37
C LEU A 227 -1.73 24.36 1.72
N VAL A 228 -1.65 23.09 1.34
CA VAL A 228 -0.55 22.50 0.59
C VAL A 228 -0.70 22.80 -0.91
N LYS A 229 0.38 23.17 -1.58
CA LYS A 229 0.39 23.47 -3.03
C LYS A 229 1.29 22.49 -3.74
N LEU A 230 0.79 21.85 -4.80
CA LEU A 230 1.61 20.97 -5.62
C LEU A 230 2.41 21.80 -6.63
N HIS A 231 3.73 21.58 -6.65
CA HIS A 231 4.68 22.34 -7.46
C HIS A 231 5.39 21.50 -8.53
N SER A 232 5.29 20.17 -8.44
CA SER A 232 5.92 19.21 -9.34
C SER A 232 4.90 18.16 -9.77
N THR A 233 5.10 17.60 -10.96
CA THR A 233 4.32 16.46 -11.47
C THR A 233 4.79 15.13 -10.89
N GLU A 234 5.98 15.10 -10.28
CA GLU A 234 6.62 13.90 -9.75
C GLU A 234 6.30 13.66 -8.26
N ILE A 235 5.93 14.72 -7.53
CA ILE A 235 5.71 14.65 -6.08
C ILE A 235 4.21 14.75 -5.80
N GLY A 236 3.62 13.61 -5.45
CA GLY A 236 2.22 13.52 -5.03
C GLY A 236 2.03 13.76 -3.54
N HIS A 237 0.78 14.02 -3.15
CA HIS A 237 0.37 14.22 -1.76
C HIS A 237 -0.63 13.14 -1.32
N PRO A 238 -0.44 12.49 -0.17
CA PRO A 238 -1.40 11.51 0.34
C PRO A 238 -2.69 12.21 0.79
N LEU A 239 -3.84 11.64 0.42
CA LEU A 239 -5.16 12.15 0.81
C LEU A 239 -5.66 11.46 2.07
N ASN A 240 -6.14 12.27 3.01
CA ASN A 240 -6.78 11.83 4.26
C ASN A 240 -8.26 12.15 4.24
N GLU A 241 -9.00 11.50 5.14
CA GLU A 241 -10.43 11.74 5.33
C GLU A 241 -10.73 13.23 5.51
N GLY A 242 -11.61 13.77 4.66
CA GLY A 242 -12.09 15.14 4.74
C GLY A 242 -11.28 16.14 3.93
N ASP A 243 -10.06 15.81 3.49
CA ASP A 243 -9.18 16.72 2.76
C ASP A 243 -9.88 17.26 1.50
N GLN A 244 -9.69 18.55 1.22
CA GLN A 244 -10.27 19.21 0.05
C GLN A 244 -9.22 19.45 -1.03
N ILE A 245 -9.47 18.92 -2.21
CA ILE A 245 -8.66 19.08 -3.41
C ILE A 245 -9.22 20.24 -4.23
N ILE A 246 -8.47 21.33 -4.28
CA ILE A 246 -8.79 22.52 -5.05
C ILE A 246 -8.12 22.41 -6.42
N ILE A 247 -8.94 22.37 -7.45
CA ILE A 247 -8.56 22.27 -8.86
C ILE A 247 -8.65 23.66 -9.49
N GLY A 248 -7.50 24.18 -9.89
CA GLY A 248 -7.33 25.51 -10.45
C GLY A 248 -7.63 26.62 -9.44
N GLU A 249 -8.62 27.45 -9.75
CA GLU A 249 -8.95 28.60 -8.88
C GLU A 249 -10.03 28.26 -7.85
N SER A 250 -11.09 27.56 -8.24
CA SER A 250 -12.32 27.48 -7.44
C SER A 250 -13.13 26.17 -7.56
N ALA A 251 -12.69 25.19 -8.35
CA ALA A 251 -13.31 23.86 -8.34
C ALA A 251 -12.78 23.07 -7.14
N VAL A 252 -13.66 22.39 -6.41
CA VAL A 252 -13.31 21.72 -5.15
C VAL A 252 -13.92 20.32 -5.11
N LEU A 253 -13.08 19.34 -4.83
CA LEU A 253 -13.45 17.98 -4.51
C LEU A 253 -13.10 17.71 -3.05
N GLN A 254 -13.94 16.98 -2.32
CA GLN A 254 -13.60 16.46 -1.00
C GLN A 254 -13.34 14.96 -1.09
N PHE A 255 -12.28 14.51 -0.43
CA PHE A 255 -11.92 13.11 -0.35
C PHE A 255 -12.48 12.46 0.92
N SER A 256 -13.00 11.24 0.81
CA SER A 256 -13.47 10.45 1.94
C SER A 256 -13.30 8.95 1.70
N TYR A 257 -12.88 8.19 2.70
CA TYR A 257 -12.93 6.73 2.71
C TYR A 257 -14.33 6.19 3.03
N LYS A 258 -15.26 7.06 3.40
CA LYS A 258 -16.64 6.69 3.74
C LYS A 258 -17.57 7.04 2.58
N PRO A 259 -18.55 6.19 2.27
CA PRO A 259 -19.61 6.57 1.33
C PRO A 259 -20.29 7.83 1.85
N SER A 260 -20.52 8.80 0.97
CA SER A 260 -21.27 9.99 1.33
C SER A 260 -22.72 9.59 1.60
N ASN A 261 -23.12 9.61 2.88
CA ASN A 261 -24.52 9.48 3.29
C ASN A 261 -25.27 10.78 2.98
N ASN A 262 -25.51 11.08 1.70
CA ASN A 262 -26.40 12.15 1.30
C ASN A 262 -27.70 11.52 0.80
N GLY A 263 -28.64 11.35 1.72
CA GLY A 263 -30.07 11.22 1.44
C GLY A 263 -30.73 12.59 1.32
#